data_AF-A0A5E4LGH6-F1
#
_entry.id   AF-A0A5E4LGH6-F1
#
_cell.length_a   1.000
_cell.length_b   1.000
_cell.length_c   1.000
_cell.angle_alpha   90.00
_cell.angle_beta   90.00
_cell.angle_gamma   90.00
#
_symmetry.space_group_name_H-M   'P 1'
#
loop_
_entity.id
_entity.type
_entity.pdbx_description
1 polymer ?
#
loop_
_entity_poly.entity_id
_entity_poly.type
_entity_poly.pdbx_seq_one_letter_code
_entity_poly.pdbx_strand_id
1 'polypeptide(L)'
;MDTFRIRPITEGDVREVVESCGGVVAHPDADSRTARGCDFVLQGAAIELKLLNENGLEKSARQRKLASIFCNEGYAAPVVVVDPENLSEAGKRQYDRAIEGPMKRAVESARQQLKQTRAERSDTQRSILWILNNGYTALNHEELSALIARRVLNNTSSIDGVIVGGCYFHSDGYDSFCLWPLEYVPIRINPFPAFDDLHASWNRFAEKFMTQVVMGPHTDDLVKGPVIDTQFEVDEITYVKPAPPIGGSSSFYLQGRPRKNSTGPKECPRVALTFPGFSKLEWSRFHTALPGEKGLRDDYGLWLRHEQEARGQGLPLKPFVRVPIAFEDWHDWHKKKDRPSVMSSIYEYTNTVFQERIQAVLSSAREMKEQGLLPSRYILAVTDEIGQDRANDLSHIAAVWQRPGRKPDIAPLFENLRIFHEHAVALASAYAVEMGLDFVLWIRNMRYAWA
;
A
#
# COMPACT_ATOMS: atom_id res chain seq x y z
N MET A 1 2.83 -14.38 -9.11
CA MET A 1 3.88 -14.65 -10.13
C MET A 1 5.20 -14.46 -9.44
N ASP A 2 6.13 -15.41 -9.60
CA ASP A 2 7.49 -15.18 -9.13
C ASP A 2 8.10 -14.07 -9.98
N THR A 3 8.38 -12.95 -9.34
CA THR A 3 9.14 -11.86 -9.96
C THR A 3 10.60 -12.28 -10.01
N PHE A 4 11.27 -11.89 -11.09
CA PHE A 4 12.72 -11.87 -11.18
C PHE A 4 13.35 -11.27 -9.90
N ARG A 5 14.50 -11.78 -9.48
CA ARG A 5 15.23 -11.31 -8.30
C ARG A 5 16.67 -10.99 -8.67
N ILE A 6 17.28 -10.08 -7.93
CA ILE A 6 18.70 -9.73 -8.06
C ILE A 6 19.45 -10.13 -6.79
N ARG A 7 20.77 -10.30 -6.89
CA ARG A 7 21.62 -10.44 -5.69
C ARG A 7 21.89 -9.06 -5.07
N PRO A 8 22.10 -8.95 -3.74
CA PRO A 8 22.58 -7.70 -3.14
C PRO A 8 23.97 -7.29 -3.66
N ILE A 9 24.25 -5.98 -3.70
CA ILE A 9 25.59 -5.48 -3.99
C ILE A 9 26.48 -5.73 -2.77
N THR A 10 27.65 -6.32 -2.98
CA THR A 10 28.62 -6.65 -1.94
C THR A 10 29.75 -5.62 -1.89
N GLU A 11 30.54 -5.63 -0.82
CA GLU A 11 31.76 -4.83 -0.77
C GLU A 11 32.76 -5.22 -1.88
N GLY A 12 32.81 -6.50 -2.25
CA GLY A 12 33.64 -7.00 -3.35
C GLY A 12 33.26 -6.39 -4.70
N ASP A 13 31.96 -6.18 -4.95
CA ASP A 13 31.50 -5.49 -6.16
C ASP A 13 31.98 -4.03 -6.20
N VAL A 14 31.89 -3.33 -5.06
CA VAL A 14 32.37 -1.94 -4.95
C VAL A 14 33.89 -1.87 -5.12
N ARG A 15 34.61 -2.85 -4.58
CA ARG A 15 36.06 -2.98 -4.78
C ARG A 15 36.40 -3.10 -6.26
N GLU A 16 35.71 -3.96 -7.02
CA GLU A 16 35.91 -4.08 -8.48
C GLU A 16 35.70 -2.73 -9.19
N VAL A 17 34.63 -2.02 -8.83
CA VAL A 17 34.32 -0.68 -9.40
C VAL A 17 35.45 0.31 -9.11
N VAL A 18 35.93 0.37 -7.88
CA VAL A 18 37.00 1.28 -7.47
C VAL A 18 38.34 0.93 -8.12
N GLU A 19 38.71 -0.35 -8.15
CA GLU A 19 39.96 -0.83 -8.77
C GLU A 19 39.99 -0.56 -10.27
N SER A 20 38.85 -0.68 -10.97
CA SER A 20 38.80 -0.46 -12.42
C SER A 20 38.98 1.01 -12.86
N CYS A 21 38.93 1.95 -11.90
CA CYS A 21 39.28 3.36 -12.10
C CYS A 21 40.60 3.77 -11.41
N GLY A 22 41.44 2.79 -11.05
CA GLY A 22 42.77 3.01 -10.49
C GLY A 22 42.80 3.28 -8.99
N GLY A 23 41.71 3.00 -8.28
CA GLY A 23 41.67 3.04 -6.83
C GLY A 23 42.23 1.77 -6.20
N VAL A 24 42.42 1.79 -4.88
CA VAL A 24 42.97 0.67 -4.11
C VAL A 24 42.25 0.52 -2.78
N VAL A 25 42.32 -0.68 -2.19
CA VAL A 25 41.95 -0.89 -0.78
C VAL A 25 42.87 -0.04 0.10
N ALA A 26 42.30 0.74 1.01
CA ALA A 26 43.05 1.71 1.79
C ALA A 26 43.99 1.03 2.80
N HIS A 27 43.53 -0.07 3.41
CA HIS A 27 44.23 -0.83 4.45
C HIS A 27 44.09 -2.35 4.17
N PRO A 28 45.00 -2.97 3.41
CA PRO A 28 44.96 -4.41 3.11
C PRO A 28 45.05 -5.32 4.35
N ASP A 29 45.52 -4.77 5.47
CA ASP A 29 45.71 -5.43 6.76
C ASP A 29 44.54 -5.20 7.73
N ALA A 30 43.40 -4.68 7.26
CA ALA A 30 42.26 -4.22 8.07
C ALA A 30 41.82 -5.18 9.17
N ASP A 31 41.83 -6.50 8.92
CA ASP A 31 41.41 -7.54 9.87
C ASP A 31 42.31 -7.64 11.11
N SER A 32 43.55 -7.15 11.02
CA SER A 32 44.54 -7.21 12.09
C SER A 32 44.68 -5.90 12.88
N ARG A 33 43.98 -4.83 12.47
CA ARG A 33 44.14 -3.48 13.03
C ARG A 33 43.26 -3.25 14.25
N THR A 34 43.80 -2.52 15.24
CA THR A 34 43.04 -2.08 16.41
C THR A 34 42.16 -0.86 16.10
N ALA A 35 42.61 0.02 15.20
CA ALA A 35 41.87 1.19 14.73
C ALA A 35 41.43 0.97 13.28
N ARG A 36 40.11 1.08 13.05
CA ARG A 36 39.52 0.91 11.71
C ARG A 36 39.75 2.17 10.87
N GLY A 37 40.34 1.97 9.69
CA GLY A 37 40.42 2.98 8.63
C GLY A 37 39.23 2.89 7.68
N CYS A 38 39.31 3.65 6.59
CA CYS A 38 38.35 3.61 5.50
C CYS A 38 38.61 2.44 4.55
N ASP A 39 37.69 2.18 3.64
CA ASP A 39 37.76 1.00 2.78
C ASP A 39 38.66 1.24 1.56
N PHE A 40 38.60 2.42 0.95
CA PHE A 40 39.29 2.68 -0.32
C PHE A 40 40.05 4.01 -0.37
N VAL A 41 41.03 4.08 -1.26
CA VAL A 41 41.68 5.33 -1.70
C VAL A 41 41.62 5.43 -3.23
N LEU A 42 41.16 6.57 -3.74
CA LEU A 42 41.09 6.86 -5.18
C LEU A 42 41.53 8.29 -5.45
N GLN A 43 42.62 8.45 -6.22
CA GLN A 43 43.20 9.77 -6.57
C GLN A 43 43.32 10.74 -5.38
N GLY A 44 43.81 10.24 -4.24
CA GLY A 44 43.97 11.02 -3.00
C GLY A 44 42.68 11.30 -2.22
N ALA A 45 41.54 10.70 -2.59
CA ALA A 45 40.34 10.68 -1.75
C ALA A 45 40.28 9.39 -0.93
N ALA A 46 40.17 9.51 0.40
CA ALA A 46 39.81 8.43 1.29
C ALA A 46 38.29 8.21 1.22
N ILE A 47 37.86 6.99 0.93
CA ILE A 47 36.44 6.64 0.73
C ILE A 47 36.06 5.58 1.75
N GLU A 48 35.05 5.87 2.57
CA GLU A 48 34.38 4.90 3.43
C GLU A 48 33.06 4.47 2.80
N LEU A 49 32.86 3.16 2.66
CA LEU A 49 31.64 2.54 2.18
C LEU A 49 30.71 2.18 3.35
N LYS A 50 29.42 2.48 3.21
CA LYS A 50 28.36 1.93 4.07
C LYS A 50 27.25 1.34 3.23
N LEU A 51 27.00 0.05 3.41
CA LEU A 51 25.89 -0.67 2.79
C LEU A 51 24.64 -0.57 3.68
N LEU A 52 23.56 -0.02 3.14
CA LEU A 52 22.25 0.02 3.79
C LEU A 52 21.46 -1.23 3.38
N ASN A 53 21.70 -2.34 4.09
CA ASN A 53 21.11 -3.64 3.76
C ASN A 53 19.71 -3.86 4.34
N GLU A 54 19.38 -3.20 5.46
CA GLU A 54 18.09 -3.36 6.14
C GLU A 54 17.18 -2.16 5.91
N ASN A 55 15.88 -2.40 5.73
CA ASN A 55 14.89 -1.34 5.74
C ASN A 55 14.74 -0.81 7.17
N GLY A 56 14.98 0.49 7.37
CA GLY A 56 14.87 1.09 8.69
C GLY A 56 13.49 0.88 9.32
N LEU A 57 12.44 0.80 8.52
CA LEU A 57 11.08 0.66 9.03
C LEU A 57 10.76 -0.72 9.60
N GLU A 58 11.65 -1.70 9.51
CA GLU A 58 11.47 -3.03 10.12
C GLU A 58 11.67 -3.03 11.65
N LYS A 59 12.36 -2.04 12.21
CA LYS A 59 12.64 -2.02 13.65
C LYS A 59 11.40 -1.56 14.43
N SER A 60 10.88 -2.43 15.30
CA SER A 60 9.68 -2.18 16.13
C SER A 60 9.70 -0.87 16.91
N ALA A 61 10.86 -0.49 17.48
CA ALA A 61 10.99 0.79 18.18
C ALA A 61 10.76 2.01 17.26
N ARG A 62 11.16 1.93 15.99
CA ARG A 62 10.90 2.98 15.00
C ARG A 62 9.45 2.97 14.55
N GLN A 63 8.88 1.78 14.33
CA GLN A 63 7.45 1.61 13.99
C GLN A 63 6.54 2.27 15.03
N ARG A 64 6.76 2.00 16.33
CA ARG A 64 6.00 2.64 17.42
C ARG A 64 6.16 4.16 17.45
N LYS A 65 7.37 4.66 17.20
CA LYS A 65 7.63 6.10 17.16
C LYS A 65 6.87 6.75 15.99
N LEU A 66 6.87 6.14 14.82
CA LEU A 66 6.10 6.63 13.67
C LEU A 66 4.60 6.58 13.97
N ALA A 67 4.09 5.46 14.48
CA ALA A 67 2.69 5.33 14.90
C ALA A 67 2.27 6.45 15.86
N SER A 68 3.10 6.75 16.89
CA SER A 68 2.80 7.84 17.82
C SER A 68 2.74 9.22 17.17
N ILE A 69 3.55 9.48 16.13
CA ILE A 69 3.56 10.77 15.44
C ILE A 69 2.22 10.97 14.70
N PHE A 70 1.80 9.97 13.93
CA PHE A 70 0.54 10.05 13.18
C PHE A 70 -0.69 10.04 14.10
N CYS A 71 -0.70 9.23 15.15
CA CYS A 71 -1.78 9.21 16.13
C CYS A 71 -1.96 10.56 16.83
N ASN A 72 -0.87 11.21 17.24
CA ASN A 72 -0.92 12.54 17.88
C ASN A 72 -1.42 13.65 16.95
N GLU A 73 -1.34 13.46 15.63
CA GLU A 73 -1.84 14.40 14.61
C GLU A 73 -3.28 14.06 14.18
N GLY A 74 -3.94 13.11 14.86
CA GLY A 74 -5.36 12.81 14.67
C GLY A 74 -5.67 11.76 13.61
N TYR A 75 -4.67 11.07 13.08
CA TYR A 75 -4.88 9.96 12.14
C TYR A 75 -5.32 8.70 12.91
N ALA A 76 -6.63 8.45 12.95
CA ALA A 76 -7.26 7.37 13.74
C ALA A 76 -8.02 6.32 12.91
N ALA A 77 -7.66 6.16 11.63
CA ALA A 77 -8.26 5.14 10.77
C ALA A 77 -7.62 3.75 11.00
N PRO A 78 -8.32 2.63 10.70
CA PRO A 78 -7.77 1.28 10.80
C PRO A 78 -6.52 1.06 9.91
N VAL A 79 -6.37 1.87 8.87
CA VAL A 79 -5.18 1.94 8.02
C VAL A 79 -4.70 3.38 7.96
N VAL A 80 -3.41 3.63 8.22
CA VAL A 80 -2.80 4.95 8.18
C VAL A 80 -1.67 4.96 7.15
N VAL A 81 -1.75 5.88 6.19
CA VAL A 81 -0.68 6.08 5.20
C VAL A 81 0.45 6.89 5.84
N VAL A 82 1.65 6.31 5.86
CA VAL A 82 2.89 6.91 6.38
C VAL A 82 3.48 7.84 5.30
N ASP A 83 2.83 9.00 5.16
CA ASP A 83 3.25 10.09 4.27
C ASP A 83 3.57 11.34 5.11
N PRO A 84 4.83 11.82 5.13
CA PRO A 84 5.17 13.03 5.89
C PRO A 84 4.42 14.26 5.41
N GLU A 85 3.94 14.32 4.16
CA GLU A 85 3.20 15.48 3.64
C GLU A 85 1.84 15.69 4.30
N ASN A 86 1.34 14.67 4.99
CA ASN A 86 0.12 14.76 5.79
C ASN A 86 0.36 15.39 7.19
N LEU A 87 1.61 15.49 7.63
CA LEU A 87 1.94 15.97 8.97
C LEU A 87 2.11 17.50 9.02
N SER A 88 1.83 18.09 10.18
CA SER A 88 2.26 19.46 10.48
C SER A 88 3.79 19.60 10.35
N GLU A 89 4.32 20.83 10.26
CA GLU A 89 5.78 21.03 10.24
C GLU A 89 6.48 20.41 11.45
N ALA A 90 5.85 20.46 12.62
CA ALA A 90 6.38 19.84 13.83
C ALA A 90 6.40 18.31 13.71
N GLY A 91 5.31 17.71 13.20
CA GLY A 91 5.21 16.29 12.89
C GLY A 91 6.25 15.84 11.86
N LYS A 92 6.41 16.57 10.75
CA LYS A 92 7.46 16.33 9.74
C LYS A 92 8.86 16.29 10.35
N ARG A 93 9.19 17.23 11.24
CA ARG A 93 10.50 17.22 11.94
C ARG A 93 10.68 16.00 12.84
N GLN A 94 9.61 15.52 13.50
CA GLN A 94 9.67 14.31 14.32
C GLN A 94 9.82 13.05 13.47
N TYR A 95 9.11 13.00 12.35
CA TYR A 95 9.20 11.95 11.34
C TYR A 95 10.64 11.84 10.81
N ASP A 96 11.21 12.94 10.34
CA ASP A 96 12.59 13.00 9.84
C ASP A 96 13.58 12.44 10.87
N ARG A 97 13.48 12.90 12.13
CA ARG A 97 14.33 12.40 13.22
C ARG A 97 14.17 10.90 13.47
N ALA A 98 13.00 10.32 13.24
CA ALA A 98 12.75 8.89 13.41
C ALA A 98 13.40 8.06 12.29
N ILE A 99 13.29 8.53 11.04
CA ILE A 99 13.84 7.91 9.83
C ILE A 99 15.37 8.03 9.78
N GLU A 100 15.92 9.19 10.16
CA GLU A 100 17.34 9.53 10.04
C GLU A 100 18.29 8.77 11.00
N GLY A 101 17.75 8.01 11.96
CA GLY A 101 18.54 7.32 13.00
C GLY A 101 19.66 6.41 12.48
N PRO A 102 19.42 5.51 11.51
CA PRO A 102 20.46 4.66 10.92
C PRO A 102 21.53 5.48 10.21
N MET A 103 21.14 6.51 9.46
CA MET A 103 22.06 7.37 8.72
C MET A 103 22.98 8.14 9.66
N LYS A 104 22.46 8.60 10.81
CA LYS A 104 23.29 9.24 11.84
C LYS A 104 24.41 8.32 12.32
N ARG A 105 24.13 7.04 12.55
CA ARG A 105 25.15 6.06 13.00
C ARG A 105 26.16 5.75 11.88
N ALA A 106 25.69 5.61 10.64
CA ALA A 106 26.56 5.40 9.49
C ALA A 106 27.55 6.57 9.29
N VAL A 107 27.05 7.81 9.35
CA VAL A 107 27.86 9.03 9.27
C VAL A 107 28.87 9.12 10.42
N GLU A 108 28.45 8.83 11.66
CA GLU A 108 29.35 8.89 12.82
C GLU A 108 30.48 7.85 12.73
N SER A 109 30.17 6.62 12.31
CA SER A 109 31.17 5.58 12.08
C SER A 109 32.15 5.99 10.98
N ALA A 110 31.63 6.44 9.84
CA ALA A 110 32.45 6.84 8.70
C ALA A 110 33.37 8.01 9.05
N ARG A 111 32.86 8.97 9.82
CA ARG A 111 33.65 10.10 10.33
C ARG A 111 34.92 9.64 11.05
N GLN A 112 34.79 8.64 11.92
CA GLN A 112 35.91 8.13 12.72
C GLN A 112 36.94 7.43 11.82
N GLN A 113 36.48 6.57 10.90
CA GLN A 113 37.33 5.80 9.98
C GLN A 113 38.08 6.70 8.97
N LEU A 114 37.40 7.70 8.42
CA LEU A 114 38.00 8.69 7.52
C LEU A 114 39.03 9.55 8.24
N LYS A 115 38.74 9.98 9.48
CA LYS A 115 39.70 10.75 10.30
C LYS A 115 40.94 9.92 10.62
N GLN A 116 40.76 8.65 10.97
CA GLN A 116 41.88 7.74 11.23
C GLN A 116 42.76 7.58 9.99
N THR A 117 42.15 7.32 8.83
CA THR A 117 42.91 7.15 7.58
C THR A 117 43.67 8.42 7.20
N ARG A 118 43.05 9.59 7.33
CA ARG A 118 43.73 10.87 7.07
C ARG A 118 44.92 11.14 7.98
N ALA A 119 44.92 10.59 9.20
CA ALA A 119 46.06 10.71 10.10
C ALA A 119 47.20 9.76 9.72
N GLU A 120 46.88 8.60 9.14
CA GLU A 120 47.84 7.54 8.79
C GLU A 120 48.38 7.68 7.36
N ARG A 121 47.60 8.29 6.46
CA ARG A 121 47.88 8.38 5.02
C ARG A 121 47.93 9.83 4.56
N SER A 122 49.14 10.39 4.48
CA SER A 122 49.38 11.78 4.07
C SER A 122 49.06 12.06 2.60
N ASP A 123 48.95 11.02 1.78
CA ASP A 123 48.52 11.07 0.37
C ASP A 123 47.00 11.31 0.22
N THR A 124 46.24 11.23 1.33
CA THR A 124 44.80 11.50 1.33
C THR A 124 44.50 12.97 1.63
N GLN A 125 43.85 13.63 0.68
CA GLN A 125 43.49 15.06 0.73
C GLN A 125 42.00 15.29 1.00
N ARG A 126 41.15 14.30 0.72
CA ARG A 126 39.69 14.39 0.80
C ARG A 126 39.11 13.19 1.54
N SER A 127 38.02 13.42 2.25
CA SER A 127 37.23 12.40 2.93
C SER A 127 35.86 12.27 2.27
N ILE A 128 35.56 11.11 1.69
CA ILE A 128 34.31 10.83 0.99
C ILE A 128 33.57 9.71 1.72
N LEU A 129 32.28 9.91 1.95
CA LEU A 129 31.38 8.87 2.43
C LEU A 129 30.57 8.33 1.25
N TRP A 130 30.69 7.03 0.96
CA TRP A 130 29.86 6.35 -0.03
C TRP A 130 28.78 5.52 0.66
N ILE A 131 27.53 5.91 0.49
CA ILE A 131 26.36 5.14 0.94
C ILE A 131 25.78 4.38 -0.25
N LEU A 132 25.64 3.05 -0.12
CA LEU A 132 24.90 2.24 -1.09
C LEU A 132 23.59 1.73 -0.51
N ASN A 133 22.48 2.02 -1.20
CA ASN A 133 21.17 1.52 -0.86
C ASN A 133 20.96 0.10 -1.41
N ASN A 134 21.06 -0.89 -0.52
CA ASN A 134 20.85 -2.29 -0.86
C ASN A 134 19.46 -2.81 -0.50
N GLY A 135 18.83 -2.27 0.55
CA GLY A 135 17.54 -2.76 1.05
C GLY A 135 16.66 -1.71 1.71
N TYR A 136 17.04 -0.43 1.70
CA TYR A 136 16.22 0.65 2.24
C TYR A 136 15.18 1.10 1.19
N THR A 137 14.11 0.33 1.05
CA THR A 137 13.05 0.55 0.05
C THR A 137 12.08 1.68 0.42
N ALA A 138 12.13 2.14 1.66
CA ALA A 138 11.25 3.19 2.15
C ALA A 138 11.57 4.60 1.63
N LEU A 139 12.74 4.85 1.04
CA LEU A 139 13.08 6.16 0.48
C LEU A 139 13.48 6.01 -0.98
N ASN A 140 13.08 6.96 -1.81
CA ASN A 140 13.64 7.06 -3.16
C ASN A 140 15.08 7.58 -3.10
N HIS A 141 15.73 7.67 -4.26
CA HIS A 141 17.14 8.06 -4.34
C HIS A 141 17.35 9.50 -3.87
N GLU A 142 16.51 10.42 -4.35
CA GLU A 142 16.59 11.85 -4.06
C GLU A 142 16.37 12.16 -2.57
N GLU A 143 15.38 11.52 -1.95
CA GLU A 143 15.09 11.61 -0.52
C GLU A 143 16.28 11.12 0.31
N LEU A 144 16.87 9.99 -0.07
CA LEU A 144 18.02 9.41 0.62
C LEU A 144 19.25 10.32 0.47
N SER A 145 19.55 10.79 -0.74
CA SER A 145 20.64 11.73 -1.04
C SER A 145 20.53 13.00 -0.21
N ALA A 146 19.36 13.66 -0.24
CA ALA A 146 19.12 14.89 0.50
C ALA A 146 19.26 14.68 2.01
N LEU A 147 18.75 13.57 2.53
CA LEU A 147 18.82 13.24 3.96
C LEU A 147 20.27 13.00 4.41
N ILE A 148 21.06 12.23 3.66
CA ILE A 148 22.46 11.96 4.01
C ILE A 148 23.29 13.25 3.93
N ALA A 149 23.14 14.03 2.86
CA ALA A 149 23.86 15.28 2.69
C ALA A 149 23.58 16.25 3.85
N ARG A 150 22.30 16.43 4.20
CA ARG A 150 21.87 17.23 5.36
C ARG A 150 22.46 16.70 6.67
N ARG A 151 22.58 15.38 6.83
CA ARG A 151 23.19 14.79 8.03
C ARG A 151 24.68 15.01 8.12
N VAL A 152 25.40 14.88 7.03
CA VAL A 152 26.84 15.12 7.01
C VAL A 152 27.12 16.60 7.32
N LEU A 153 26.41 17.53 6.67
CA LEU A 153 26.51 18.97 6.92
C LEU A 153 26.34 19.34 8.40
N ASN A 154 25.37 18.73 9.07
CA ASN A 154 25.04 19.07 10.47
C ASN A 154 25.91 18.37 11.51
N ASN A 155 26.45 17.18 11.22
CA ASN A 155 27.08 16.34 12.24
C ASN A 155 28.60 16.35 12.19
N THR A 156 29.22 16.73 11.07
CA THR A 156 30.67 16.62 10.93
C THR A 156 31.27 17.65 10.00
N SER A 157 32.49 18.06 10.34
CA SER A 157 33.33 18.92 9.51
C SER A 157 34.39 18.15 8.72
N SER A 158 34.52 16.83 8.94
CA SER A 158 35.65 16.04 8.42
C SER A 158 35.35 15.24 7.16
N ILE A 159 34.13 15.36 6.63
CA ILE A 159 33.70 14.72 5.38
C ILE A 159 33.50 15.83 4.34
N ASP A 160 34.16 15.69 3.20
CA ASP A 160 34.21 16.69 2.14
C ASP A 160 33.12 16.49 1.08
N GLY A 161 32.65 15.26 0.92
CA GLY A 161 31.59 14.92 -0.01
C GLY A 161 30.93 13.58 0.30
N VAL A 162 29.75 13.38 -0.28
CA VAL A 162 28.99 12.13 -0.14
C VAL A 162 28.71 11.58 -1.53
N ILE A 163 28.89 10.28 -1.69
CA ILE A 163 28.38 9.53 -2.84
C ILE A 163 27.19 8.71 -2.35
N VAL A 164 26.06 8.79 -3.05
CA VAL A 164 24.90 7.95 -2.78
C VAL A 164 24.63 7.15 -4.04
N GLY A 165 24.46 5.84 -3.91
CA GLY A 165 24.08 5.01 -5.04
C GLY A 165 23.32 3.77 -4.62
N GLY A 166 23.03 2.90 -5.57
CA GLY A 166 22.40 1.61 -5.29
C GLY A 166 21.75 1.02 -6.53
N CYS A 167 20.98 -0.05 -6.31
CA CYS A 167 20.14 -0.66 -7.32
C CYS A 167 18.68 -0.62 -6.84
N TYR A 168 17.86 0.21 -7.48
CA TYR A 168 16.44 0.36 -7.20
C TYR A 168 15.68 -0.48 -8.22
N PHE A 169 15.25 -1.66 -7.78
CA PHE A 169 14.53 -2.61 -8.61
C PHE A 169 13.02 -2.45 -8.39
N HIS A 170 12.30 -2.03 -9.41
CA HIS A 170 10.86 -1.89 -9.41
C HIS A 170 10.24 -2.91 -10.38
N SER A 171 9.11 -3.51 -10.01
CA SER A 171 8.36 -4.38 -10.92
C SER A 171 6.89 -4.44 -10.53
N ASP A 172 6.02 -4.60 -11.54
CA ASP A 172 4.61 -4.91 -11.37
C ASP A 172 4.25 -6.33 -11.85
N GLY A 173 5.26 -7.15 -12.13
CA GLY A 173 5.14 -8.50 -12.67
C GLY A 173 5.12 -8.56 -14.20
N TYR A 174 4.88 -7.45 -14.90
CA TYR A 174 5.02 -7.37 -16.36
C TYR A 174 6.25 -6.56 -16.73
N ASP A 175 6.33 -5.31 -16.27
CA ASP A 175 7.50 -4.46 -16.44
C ASP A 175 8.46 -4.61 -15.26
N SER A 176 9.75 -4.46 -15.55
CA SER A 176 10.83 -4.49 -14.57
C SER A 176 11.83 -3.39 -14.87
N PHE A 177 12.07 -2.52 -13.88
CA PHE A 177 13.01 -1.41 -13.98
C PHE A 177 14.10 -1.59 -12.93
N CYS A 178 15.35 -1.69 -13.36
CA CYS A 178 16.51 -1.66 -12.48
C CYS A 178 17.23 -0.33 -12.67
N LEU A 179 17.09 0.58 -11.71
CA LEU A 179 17.73 1.88 -11.74
C LEU A 179 19.02 1.83 -10.93
N TRP A 180 20.12 2.28 -11.51
CA TRP A 180 21.47 2.20 -10.93
C TRP A 180 22.06 3.60 -10.66
N PRO A 181 21.36 4.49 -9.95
CA PRO A 181 21.86 5.84 -9.73
C PRO A 181 23.16 5.82 -8.91
N LEU A 182 24.04 6.76 -9.23
CA LEU A 182 25.21 7.10 -8.44
C LEU A 182 25.38 8.61 -8.50
N GLU A 183 25.17 9.28 -7.39
CA GLU A 183 25.19 10.74 -7.28
C GLU A 183 26.29 11.18 -6.31
N TYR A 184 27.03 12.23 -6.67
CA TYR A 184 27.96 12.91 -5.79
C TYR A 184 27.38 14.24 -5.32
N VAL A 185 27.27 14.38 -4.00
CA VAL A 185 26.86 15.63 -3.34
C VAL A 185 28.10 16.25 -2.68
N PRO A 186 28.63 17.37 -3.21
CA PRO A 186 29.71 18.09 -2.56
C PRO A 186 29.20 18.74 -1.27
N ILE A 187 29.87 18.47 -0.15
CA ILE A 187 29.56 19.07 1.16
C ILE A 187 30.47 20.29 1.38
N ARG A 188 31.69 20.23 0.86
CA ARG A 188 32.72 21.26 0.92
C ARG A 188 33.05 21.75 -0.49
N ILE A 189 33.79 22.86 -0.55
CA ILE A 189 34.14 23.55 -1.81
C ILE A 189 35.07 22.72 -2.70
N ASN A 190 35.79 21.73 -2.15
CA ASN A 190 36.73 20.91 -2.92
C ASN A 190 35.99 19.73 -3.59
N PRO A 191 35.72 19.76 -4.91
CA PRO A 191 35.05 18.66 -5.58
C PRO A 191 35.93 17.40 -5.56
N PHE A 192 35.28 16.24 -5.73
CA PHE A 192 35.93 14.95 -5.90
C PHE A 192 36.23 14.71 -7.39
N PRO A 193 37.46 14.92 -7.87
CA PRO A 193 37.74 14.95 -9.32
C PRO A 193 37.58 13.58 -9.98
N ALA A 194 37.78 12.50 -9.24
CA ALA A 194 37.68 11.14 -9.75
C ALA A 194 36.23 10.61 -9.82
N PHE A 195 35.22 11.45 -9.51
CA PHE A 195 33.84 10.99 -9.49
C PHE A 195 33.35 10.56 -10.87
N ASP A 196 33.70 11.29 -11.93
CA ASP A 196 33.24 10.97 -13.29
C ASP A 196 33.77 9.59 -13.76
N ASP A 197 35.04 9.30 -13.47
CA ASP A 197 35.66 7.99 -13.74
C ASP A 197 35.01 6.88 -12.92
N LEU A 198 34.73 7.16 -11.64
CA LEU A 198 34.04 6.23 -10.74
C LEU A 198 32.60 5.96 -11.20
N HIS A 199 31.90 6.98 -11.69
CA HIS A 199 30.54 6.88 -12.24
C HIS A 199 30.51 6.08 -13.54
N ALA A 200 31.47 6.30 -14.44
CA ALA A 200 31.62 5.49 -15.65
C ALA A 200 31.94 4.02 -15.31
N SER A 201 32.78 3.79 -14.30
CA SER A 201 33.08 2.47 -13.76
C SER A 201 31.82 1.77 -13.20
N TRP A 202 31.01 2.49 -12.43
CA TRP A 202 29.75 2.01 -11.89
C TRP A 202 28.75 1.60 -12.98
N ASN A 203 28.62 2.39 -14.05
CA ASN A 203 27.74 2.05 -15.17
C ASN A 203 28.16 0.76 -15.88
N ARG A 204 29.47 0.57 -16.12
CA ARG A 204 29.99 -0.68 -16.69
C ARG A 204 29.72 -1.88 -15.78
N PHE A 205 29.87 -1.69 -14.47
CA PHE A 205 29.52 -2.71 -13.50
C PHE A 205 28.02 -3.04 -13.55
N ALA A 206 27.13 -2.03 -13.58
CA ALA A 206 25.70 -2.23 -13.67
C ALA A 206 25.29 -3.03 -14.94
N GLU A 207 25.89 -2.71 -16.10
CA GLU A 207 25.67 -3.46 -17.35
C GLU A 207 26.10 -4.93 -17.22
N LYS A 208 27.31 -5.17 -16.71
CA LYS A 208 27.85 -6.51 -16.48
C LYS A 208 26.97 -7.28 -15.49
N PHE A 209 26.58 -6.64 -14.40
CA PHE A 209 25.72 -7.21 -13.36
C PHE A 209 24.37 -7.62 -13.96
N MET A 210 23.67 -6.71 -14.64
CA MET A 210 22.36 -7.01 -15.24
C MET A 210 22.45 -8.06 -16.34
N THR A 211 23.54 -8.07 -17.12
CA THR A 211 23.79 -9.15 -18.10
C THR A 211 23.89 -10.49 -17.41
N GLN A 212 24.60 -10.58 -16.27
CA GLN A 212 24.68 -11.82 -15.50
C GLN A 212 23.34 -12.23 -14.91
N VAL A 213 22.52 -11.29 -14.41
CA VAL A 213 21.23 -11.67 -13.85
C VAL A 213 20.24 -12.14 -14.94
N VAL A 214 20.29 -11.56 -16.14
CA VAL A 214 19.41 -11.94 -17.26
C VAL A 214 19.87 -13.20 -17.98
N MET A 215 21.17 -13.36 -18.21
CA MET A 215 21.74 -14.42 -19.06
C MET A 215 22.40 -15.55 -18.26
N GLY A 216 22.72 -15.30 -16.99
CA GLY A 216 23.43 -16.25 -16.13
C GLY A 216 22.52 -17.31 -15.51
N PRO A 217 23.12 -18.35 -14.90
CA PRO A 217 22.37 -19.34 -14.15
C PRO A 217 21.70 -18.69 -12.94
N HIS A 218 20.46 -19.08 -12.64
CA HIS A 218 19.80 -18.67 -11.41
C HIS A 218 20.48 -19.35 -10.22
N THR A 219 21.15 -18.54 -9.41
CA THR A 219 21.88 -18.94 -8.21
C THR A 219 21.08 -18.59 -6.95
N ASP A 220 21.37 -19.27 -5.84
CA ASP A 220 20.64 -19.13 -4.56
C ASP A 220 20.82 -17.74 -3.90
N ASP A 221 21.74 -16.91 -4.38
CA ASP A 221 22.00 -15.56 -3.88
C ASP A 221 21.05 -14.49 -4.45
N LEU A 222 20.16 -14.86 -5.39
CA LEU A 222 19.11 -13.99 -5.95
C LEU A 222 17.96 -13.78 -4.96
N VAL A 223 18.20 -13.01 -3.91
CA VAL A 223 17.24 -12.82 -2.81
C VAL A 223 16.47 -11.49 -2.86
N LYS A 224 16.99 -10.46 -3.53
CA LYS A 224 16.39 -9.12 -3.53
C LYS A 224 15.28 -9.04 -4.58
N GLY A 225 14.05 -8.87 -4.10
CA GLY A 225 12.86 -8.63 -4.91
C GLY A 225 12.65 -7.16 -5.24
N PRO A 226 11.55 -6.84 -5.96
CA PRO A 226 11.21 -5.46 -6.28
C PRO A 226 10.87 -4.66 -5.03
N VAL A 227 10.93 -3.33 -5.15
CA VAL A 227 10.46 -2.38 -4.14
C VAL A 227 8.96 -2.62 -3.90
N ILE A 228 8.64 -2.93 -2.64
CA ILE A 228 7.28 -3.17 -2.15
C ILE A 228 6.91 -2.18 -1.05
N ASP A 229 5.62 -2.06 -0.78
CA ASP A 229 5.13 -1.29 0.37
C ASP A 229 5.80 -1.76 1.66
N THR A 230 6.10 -0.80 2.54
CA THR A 230 6.46 -1.14 3.92
C THR A 230 5.22 -1.08 4.79
N GLN A 231 4.85 -2.22 5.38
CA GLN A 231 3.68 -2.34 6.25
C GLN A 231 4.08 -2.82 7.65
N PHE A 232 3.44 -2.25 8.67
CA PHE A 232 3.56 -2.71 10.05
C PHE A 232 2.28 -2.44 10.85
N GLU A 233 2.10 -3.14 11.97
CA GLU A 233 0.93 -2.99 12.83
C GLU A 233 1.33 -2.49 14.22
N VAL A 234 0.59 -1.51 14.74
CA VAL A 234 0.72 -1.01 16.11
C VAL A 234 -0.68 -0.76 16.64
N ASP A 235 -1.01 -1.35 17.78
CA ASP A 235 -2.31 -1.20 18.45
C ASP A 235 -3.51 -1.47 17.51
N GLU A 236 -3.44 -2.57 16.76
CA GLU A 236 -4.44 -3.02 15.76
C GLU A 236 -4.63 -2.07 14.55
N ILE A 237 -3.84 -1.00 14.46
CA ILE A 237 -3.81 -0.08 13.31
C ILE A 237 -2.70 -0.51 12.35
N THR A 238 -3.05 -0.64 11.08
CA THR A 238 -2.09 -0.93 10.01
C THR A 238 -1.49 0.36 9.48
N TYR A 239 -0.17 0.49 9.56
CA TYR A 239 0.57 1.61 8.98
C TYR A 239 1.22 1.16 7.68
N VAL A 240 0.97 1.90 6.60
CA VAL A 240 1.46 1.58 5.26
C VAL A 240 2.28 2.75 4.74
N LYS A 241 3.54 2.52 4.41
CA LYS A 241 4.31 3.41 3.56
C LYS A 241 4.29 2.83 2.14
N PRO A 242 3.51 3.42 1.22
CA PRO A 242 3.48 2.97 -0.16
C PRO A 242 4.88 2.96 -0.76
N ALA A 243 5.16 1.97 -1.61
CA ALA A 243 6.35 1.95 -2.42
C ALA A 243 6.48 3.26 -3.21
N PRO A 244 7.70 3.82 -3.35
CA PRO A 244 7.93 4.89 -4.31
C PRO A 244 7.39 4.50 -5.71
N PRO A 245 6.68 5.41 -6.40
CA PRO A 245 6.00 5.08 -7.65
C PRO A 245 6.98 4.67 -8.75
N ILE A 246 6.57 3.72 -9.59
CA ILE A 246 7.33 3.29 -10.77
C ILE A 246 7.10 4.28 -11.91
N GLY A 247 7.82 5.40 -11.90
CA GLY A 247 7.71 6.39 -12.97
C GLY A 247 6.27 6.86 -13.21
N GLY A 248 5.84 6.89 -14.47
CA GLY A 248 4.49 7.31 -14.87
C GLY A 248 3.46 6.19 -14.94
N SER A 249 2.20 6.55 -15.21
CA SER A 249 1.10 5.59 -15.38
C SER A 249 1.41 4.55 -16.45
N SER A 250 1.12 3.28 -16.17
CA SER A 250 1.32 2.20 -17.13
C SER A 250 0.40 2.36 -18.35
N SER A 251 0.96 2.27 -19.56
CA SER A 251 0.17 2.19 -20.80
C SER A 251 -0.48 0.82 -21.01
N PHE A 252 0.02 -0.22 -20.33
CA PHE A 252 -0.52 -1.58 -20.40
C PHE A 252 -1.70 -1.75 -19.44
N TYR A 253 -1.57 -1.25 -18.21
CA TYR A 253 -2.61 -1.33 -17.19
C TYR A 253 -3.49 -0.08 -17.15
N LEU A 254 -4.42 0.02 -18.11
CA LEU A 254 -5.34 1.16 -18.27
C LEU A 254 -6.18 1.51 -17.03
N GLN A 255 -6.40 0.55 -16.12
CA GLN A 255 -7.22 0.73 -14.90
C GLN A 255 -6.41 0.76 -13.60
N GLY A 256 -5.08 0.88 -13.71
CA GLY A 256 -4.13 0.76 -12.60
C GLY A 256 -3.45 -0.61 -12.57
N ARG A 257 -2.24 -0.65 -12.02
CA ARG A 257 -1.40 -1.86 -11.98
C ARG A 257 -2.04 -2.94 -11.11
N PRO A 258 -1.75 -4.24 -11.36
CA PRO A 258 -2.29 -5.33 -10.55
C PRO A 258 -1.88 -5.18 -9.08
N ARG A 259 -2.83 -5.38 -8.18
CA ARG A 259 -2.63 -5.31 -6.73
C ARG A 259 -2.82 -6.68 -6.11
N LYS A 260 -2.01 -7.01 -5.10
CA LYS A 260 -2.21 -8.18 -4.25
C LYS A 260 -3.56 -8.06 -3.55
N ASN A 261 -4.21 -9.19 -3.31
CA ASN A 261 -5.41 -9.25 -2.50
C ASN A 261 -5.16 -10.18 -1.31
N SER A 262 -4.67 -9.64 -0.20
CA SER A 262 -4.49 -10.41 1.04
C SER A 262 -5.70 -10.37 1.99
N THR A 263 -6.84 -9.81 1.54
CA THR A 263 -8.06 -9.73 2.36
C THR A 263 -8.63 -11.10 2.73
N GLY A 264 -8.30 -12.14 1.95
CA GLY A 264 -8.76 -13.52 2.13
C GLY A 264 -9.77 -13.97 1.07
N PRO A 265 -10.90 -13.26 0.88
CA PRO A 265 -11.88 -13.58 -0.16
C PRO A 265 -11.29 -13.49 -1.57
N LYS A 266 -11.45 -14.56 -2.35
CA LYS A 266 -11.17 -14.57 -3.81
C LYS A 266 -12.30 -13.93 -4.60
N GLU A 267 -13.49 -13.86 -4.01
CA GLU A 267 -14.71 -13.29 -4.57
C GLU A 267 -15.29 -12.28 -3.59
N CYS A 268 -16.17 -11.39 -4.05
CA CYS A 268 -16.85 -10.45 -3.18
C CYS A 268 -17.64 -11.21 -2.10
N PRO A 269 -17.44 -10.91 -0.80
CA PRO A 269 -18.17 -11.59 0.27
C PRO A 269 -19.66 -11.25 0.22
N ARG A 270 -20.48 -12.00 0.98
CA ARG A 270 -21.92 -11.73 1.11
C ARG A 270 -22.15 -10.41 1.84
N VAL A 271 -22.90 -9.51 1.20
CA VAL A 271 -23.11 -8.11 1.63
C VAL A 271 -24.48 -7.80 2.23
N ALA A 272 -25.33 -8.80 2.49
CA ALA A 272 -26.66 -8.57 3.05
C ALA A 272 -27.18 -9.76 3.86
N LEU A 273 -28.04 -9.43 4.83
CA LEU A 273 -28.94 -10.37 5.50
C LEU A 273 -30.34 -10.16 4.93
N THR A 274 -30.78 -11.03 4.02
CA THR A 274 -32.09 -10.89 3.39
C THR A 274 -33.19 -11.51 4.25
N PHE A 275 -34.36 -10.89 4.28
CA PHE A 275 -35.53 -11.43 4.97
C PHE A 275 -36.80 -11.32 4.10
N PRO A 276 -37.64 -12.35 4.05
CA PRO A 276 -38.88 -12.32 3.29
C PRO A 276 -39.86 -11.27 3.84
N GLY A 277 -40.14 -10.26 3.03
CA GLY A 277 -41.06 -9.19 3.37
C GLY A 277 -42.47 -9.50 2.90
N PHE A 278 -43.33 -9.96 3.82
CA PHE A 278 -44.73 -10.21 3.50
C PHE A 278 -45.62 -9.00 3.80
N SER A 279 -46.62 -8.77 2.95
CA SER A 279 -47.81 -8.04 3.41
C SER A 279 -48.68 -9.00 4.24
N LYS A 280 -49.66 -8.49 4.99
CA LYS A 280 -50.61 -9.34 5.71
C LYS A 280 -51.32 -10.33 4.77
N LEU A 281 -51.68 -9.86 3.57
CA LEU A 281 -52.32 -10.68 2.54
C LEU A 281 -51.41 -11.81 2.06
N GLU A 282 -50.17 -11.48 1.71
CA GLU A 282 -49.21 -12.47 1.22
C GLU A 282 -48.87 -13.50 2.31
N TRP A 283 -48.64 -13.05 3.56
CA TRP A 283 -48.41 -13.95 4.69
C TRP A 283 -49.56 -14.95 4.86
N SER A 284 -50.82 -14.50 4.77
CA SER A 284 -51.98 -15.39 4.86
C SER A 284 -51.99 -16.43 3.73
N ARG A 285 -51.63 -16.05 2.49
CA ARG A 285 -51.54 -16.99 1.36
C ARG A 285 -50.47 -18.06 1.60
N PHE A 286 -49.27 -17.65 2.03
CA PHE A 286 -48.20 -18.58 2.39
C PHE A 286 -48.61 -19.52 3.53
N HIS A 287 -49.24 -18.99 4.58
CA HIS A 287 -49.69 -19.78 5.73
C HIS A 287 -50.80 -20.78 5.36
N THR A 288 -51.70 -20.44 4.43
CA THR A 288 -52.71 -21.38 3.91
C THR A 288 -52.08 -22.48 3.06
N ALA A 289 -51.09 -22.14 2.23
CA ALA A 289 -50.42 -23.10 1.36
C ALA A 289 -49.44 -24.03 2.09
N LEU A 290 -48.93 -23.60 3.26
CA LEU A 290 -47.93 -24.31 4.06
C LEU A 290 -48.45 -24.55 5.49
N PRO A 291 -49.52 -25.35 5.68
CA PRO A 291 -50.08 -25.58 7.00
C PRO A 291 -49.08 -26.29 7.91
N GLY A 292 -48.79 -25.70 9.07
CA GLY A 292 -47.88 -26.27 10.07
C GLY A 292 -46.40 -25.88 9.90
N GLU A 293 -46.07 -25.01 8.94
CA GLU A 293 -44.72 -24.47 8.78
C GLU A 293 -44.39 -23.48 9.91
N LYS A 294 -43.68 -23.97 10.93
CA LYS A 294 -43.31 -23.18 12.13
C LYS A 294 -42.50 -21.92 11.79
N GLY A 295 -41.80 -21.92 10.66
CA GLY A 295 -41.04 -20.76 10.18
C GLY A 295 -41.89 -19.52 9.92
N LEU A 296 -43.16 -19.68 9.52
CA LEU A 296 -44.07 -18.56 9.21
C LEU A 296 -44.69 -17.89 10.44
N ARG A 297 -44.51 -18.51 11.62
CA ARG A 297 -45.15 -18.15 12.90
C ARG A 297 -46.68 -18.31 12.86
N ASP A 298 -47.27 -18.39 14.05
CA ASP A 298 -48.69 -18.71 14.21
C ASP A 298 -49.62 -17.55 13.80
N ASP A 299 -49.11 -16.31 13.87
CA ASP A 299 -49.84 -15.12 13.43
C ASP A 299 -48.90 -14.06 12.82
N TYR A 300 -49.49 -13.14 12.04
CA TYR A 300 -48.74 -12.08 11.36
C TYR A 300 -48.06 -11.10 12.33
N GLY A 301 -48.59 -10.91 13.54
CA GLY A 301 -47.94 -10.10 14.58
C GLY A 301 -46.65 -10.75 15.08
N LEU A 302 -46.64 -12.06 15.29
CA LEU A 302 -45.42 -12.82 15.60
C LEU A 302 -44.43 -12.82 14.44
N TRP A 303 -44.92 -12.87 13.19
CA TRP A 303 -44.06 -12.69 12.01
C TRP A 303 -43.35 -11.33 12.01
N LEU A 304 -44.08 -10.24 12.29
CA LEU A 304 -43.48 -8.90 12.38
C LEU A 304 -42.46 -8.80 13.52
N ARG A 305 -42.69 -9.46 14.66
CA ARG A 305 -41.68 -9.53 15.73
C ARG A 305 -40.43 -10.27 15.27
N HIS A 306 -40.59 -11.38 14.56
CA HIS A 306 -39.48 -12.13 13.98
C HIS A 306 -38.69 -11.29 12.95
N GLU A 307 -39.38 -10.49 12.12
CA GLU A 307 -38.74 -9.53 11.23
C GLU A 307 -37.90 -8.51 12.01
N GLN A 308 -38.43 -7.97 13.12
CA GLN A 308 -37.70 -7.01 13.96
C GLN A 308 -36.48 -7.65 14.65
N GLU A 309 -36.61 -8.88 15.14
CA GLU A 309 -35.48 -9.64 15.69
C GLU A 309 -34.38 -9.85 14.65
N ALA A 310 -34.75 -10.27 13.43
CA ALA A 310 -33.82 -10.44 12.32
C ALA A 310 -33.18 -9.12 11.88
N ARG A 311 -33.94 -8.01 11.92
CA ARG A 311 -33.42 -6.66 11.68
C ARG A 311 -32.35 -6.27 12.69
N GLY A 312 -32.55 -6.62 13.97
CA GLY A 312 -31.55 -6.44 15.03
C GLY A 312 -30.28 -7.26 14.85
N GLN A 313 -30.28 -8.28 13.97
CA GLN A 313 -29.09 -9.07 13.61
C GLN A 313 -28.32 -8.50 12.40
N GLY A 314 -28.83 -7.43 11.77
CA GLY A 314 -28.13 -6.74 10.70
C GLY A 314 -26.78 -6.19 11.16
N LEU A 315 -25.75 -6.35 10.33
CA LEU A 315 -24.40 -5.87 10.62
C LEU A 315 -24.01 -4.78 9.61
N PRO A 316 -23.03 -3.89 9.93
CA PRO A 316 -22.50 -2.91 9.00
C PRO A 316 -22.16 -3.43 7.60
N LEU A 317 -21.50 -4.59 7.52
CA LEU A 317 -21.13 -5.21 6.25
C LEU A 317 -22.20 -6.17 5.69
N LYS A 318 -23.32 -6.32 6.40
CA LYS A 318 -24.45 -7.18 6.03
C LYS A 318 -25.76 -6.52 6.48
N PRO A 319 -26.14 -5.38 5.88
CA PRO A 319 -27.42 -4.73 6.14
C PRO A 319 -28.56 -5.73 6.07
N PHE A 320 -29.54 -5.54 6.95
CA PHE A 320 -30.80 -6.24 6.87
C PHE A 320 -31.60 -5.69 5.68
N VAL A 321 -31.94 -6.56 4.73
CA VAL A 321 -32.72 -6.18 3.55
C VAL A 321 -34.04 -6.93 3.57
N ARG A 322 -35.13 -6.19 3.80
CA ARG A 322 -36.48 -6.71 3.66
C ARG A 322 -36.85 -6.80 2.19
N VAL A 323 -37.02 -8.01 1.66
CA VAL A 323 -37.32 -8.23 0.25
C VAL A 323 -38.81 -8.51 0.10
N PRO A 324 -39.62 -7.62 -0.50
CA PRO A 324 -41.03 -7.89 -0.76
C PRO A 324 -41.21 -9.12 -1.63
N ILE A 325 -42.07 -10.05 -1.21
CA ILE A 325 -42.33 -11.31 -1.93
C ILE A 325 -43.82 -11.52 -2.10
N ALA A 326 -44.23 -11.89 -3.31
CA ALA A 326 -45.58 -12.35 -3.61
C ALA A 326 -45.64 -13.88 -3.66
N PHE A 327 -46.76 -14.43 -3.21
CA PHE A 327 -47.02 -15.87 -3.19
C PHE A 327 -46.97 -16.48 -4.58
N GLU A 328 -47.63 -15.87 -5.56
CA GLU A 328 -47.72 -16.39 -6.93
C GLU A 328 -46.33 -16.50 -7.57
N ASP A 329 -45.49 -15.47 -7.44
CA ASP A 329 -44.15 -15.48 -8.03
C ASP A 329 -43.26 -16.57 -7.40
N TRP A 330 -43.34 -16.74 -6.07
CA TRP A 330 -42.66 -17.84 -5.39
C TRP A 330 -43.22 -19.20 -5.83
N HIS A 331 -44.53 -19.30 -5.95
CA HIS A 331 -45.24 -20.53 -6.31
C HIS A 331 -44.81 -21.06 -7.68
N ASP A 332 -44.73 -20.17 -8.66
CA ASP A 332 -44.24 -20.48 -9.99
C ASP A 332 -42.73 -20.80 -9.98
N TRP A 333 -41.94 -20.04 -9.21
CA TRP A 333 -40.51 -20.26 -9.10
C TRP A 333 -40.16 -21.62 -8.52
N HIS A 334 -40.76 -22.02 -7.38
CA HIS A 334 -40.40 -23.28 -6.72
C HIS A 334 -40.82 -24.49 -7.56
N LYS A 335 -41.98 -24.43 -8.22
CA LYS A 335 -42.43 -25.44 -9.19
C LYS A 335 -41.47 -25.56 -10.36
N LYS A 336 -41.09 -24.44 -10.97
CA LYS A 336 -40.17 -24.41 -12.12
C LYS A 336 -38.78 -24.93 -11.76
N LYS A 337 -38.35 -24.74 -10.52
CA LYS A 337 -37.02 -25.15 -10.02
C LYS A 337 -37.02 -26.52 -9.32
N ASP A 338 -38.16 -27.21 -9.29
CA ASP A 338 -38.36 -28.48 -8.58
C ASP A 338 -37.88 -28.41 -7.12
N ARG A 339 -38.25 -27.32 -6.43
CA ARG A 339 -37.90 -27.06 -5.03
C ARG A 339 -39.05 -27.46 -4.11
N PRO A 340 -38.75 -27.95 -2.90
CA PRO A 340 -39.80 -28.28 -1.94
C PRO A 340 -40.58 -27.02 -1.51
N SER A 341 -41.87 -27.19 -1.29
CA SER A 341 -42.76 -26.15 -0.77
C SER A 341 -42.63 -26.09 0.76
N VAL A 342 -41.57 -25.45 1.27
CA VAL A 342 -41.20 -25.32 2.70
C VAL A 342 -40.55 -23.97 2.98
N MET A 343 -40.36 -23.59 4.25
CA MET A 343 -39.77 -22.27 4.59
C MET A 343 -38.41 -22.01 3.94
N SER A 344 -37.54 -23.01 3.82
CA SER A 344 -36.21 -22.80 3.21
C SER A 344 -36.30 -22.36 1.75
N SER A 345 -37.30 -22.83 0.98
CA SER A 345 -37.46 -22.40 -0.42
C SER A 345 -37.99 -20.97 -0.55
N ILE A 346 -38.74 -20.48 0.44
CA ILE A 346 -39.10 -19.05 0.55
C ILE A 346 -37.84 -18.21 0.73
N TYR A 347 -36.93 -18.61 1.64
CA TYR A 347 -35.66 -17.91 1.83
C TYR A 347 -34.74 -18.01 0.60
N GLU A 348 -34.68 -19.15 -0.08
CA GLU A 348 -33.94 -19.28 -1.35
C GLU A 348 -34.49 -18.34 -2.44
N TYR A 349 -35.82 -18.25 -2.54
CA TYR A 349 -36.46 -17.33 -3.47
C TYR A 349 -36.23 -15.86 -3.09
N THR A 350 -36.29 -15.54 -1.80
CA THR A 350 -35.93 -14.21 -1.25
C THR A 350 -34.54 -13.80 -1.72
N ASN A 351 -33.55 -14.70 -1.59
CA ASN A 351 -32.18 -14.47 -2.04
C ASN A 351 -32.09 -14.29 -3.54
N THR A 352 -32.90 -15.03 -4.32
CA THR A 352 -32.95 -14.89 -5.78
C THR A 352 -33.46 -13.49 -6.18
N VAL A 353 -34.57 -13.05 -5.61
CA VAL A 353 -35.15 -11.72 -5.87
C VAL A 353 -34.19 -10.61 -5.44
N PHE A 354 -33.52 -10.78 -4.28
CA PHE A 354 -32.49 -9.83 -3.86
C PHE A 354 -31.31 -9.80 -4.84
N GLN A 355 -30.83 -10.96 -5.28
CA GLN A 355 -29.73 -11.07 -6.22
C GLN A 355 -30.06 -10.36 -7.55
N GLU A 356 -31.29 -10.50 -8.06
CA GLU A 356 -31.72 -9.80 -9.27
C GLU A 356 -31.69 -8.28 -9.08
N ARG A 357 -32.19 -7.78 -7.94
CA ARG A 357 -32.21 -6.35 -7.63
C ARG A 357 -30.82 -5.77 -7.45
N ILE A 358 -29.95 -6.43 -6.69
CA ILE A 358 -28.58 -5.95 -6.48
C ILE A 358 -27.78 -5.98 -7.78
N GLN A 359 -27.99 -6.97 -8.65
CA GLN A 359 -27.35 -7.01 -9.97
C GLN A 359 -27.82 -5.86 -10.86
N ALA A 360 -29.11 -5.50 -10.83
CA ALA A 360 -29.60 -4.33 -11.54
C ALA A 360 -28.91 -3.05 -11.06
N VAL A 361 -28.82 -2.83 -9.73
CA VAL A 361 -28.13 -1.67 -9.16
C VAL A 361 -26.64 -1.68 -9.51
N LEU A 362 -25.95 -2.81 -9.34
CA LEU A 362 -24.54 -2.98 -9.68
C LEU A 362 -24.25 -2.69 -11.15
N SER A 363 -25.11 -3.17 -12.05
CA SER A 363 -24.97 -2.92 -13.50
C SER A 363 -25.14 -1.44 -13.87
N SER A 364 -25.84 -0.68 -13.04
CA SER A 364 -26.02 0.77 -13.19
C SER A 364 -24.95 1.60 -12.47
N ALA A 365 -24.15 0.95 -11.61
CA ALA A 365 -23.15 1.62 -10.80
C ALA A 365 -22.05 2.19 -11.71
N ARG A 366 -21.67 3.45 -11.47
CA ARG A 366 -20.71 4.16 -12.34
C ARG A 366 -19.83 5.13 -11.57
N GLU A 367 -18.68 5.40 -12.16
CA GLU A 367 -17.75 6.41 -11.65
C GLU A 367 -18.40 7.80 -11.63
N MET A 368 -18.24 8.51 -10.53
CA MET A 368 -18.63 9.92 -10.42
C MET A 368 -17.57 10.79 -11.08
N LYS A 369 -17.89 11.31 -12.27
CA LYS A 369 -17.04 12.27 -13.01
C LYS A 369 -17.43 13.70 -12.66
N GLU A 370 -16.46 14.62 -12.66
CA GLU A 370 -16.66 16.03 -12.29
C GLU A 370 -17.76 16.75 -13.08
N GLN A 371 -17.99 16.36 -14.34
CA GLN A 371 -19.00 16.95 -15.22
C GLN A 371 -20.18 16.01 -15.53
N GLY A 372 -20.32 14.93 -14.74
CA GLY A 372 -21.39 13.94 -14.94
C GLY A 372 -22.75 14.43 -14.44
N LEU A 373 -23.83 13.98 -15.10
CA LEU A 373 -25.18 14.13 -14.58
C LEU A 373 -25.36 13.27 -13.31
N LEU A 374 -25.72 13.91 -12.21
CA LEU A 374 -25.93 13.24 -10.92
C LEU A 374 -27.42 12.95 -10.69
N PRO A 375 -27.79 11.73 -10.27
CA PRO A 375 -29.14 11.42 -9.80
C PRO A 375 -29.51 12.28 -8.59
N SER A 376 -30.80 12.51 -8.38
CA SER A 376 -31.29 13.25 -7.21
C SER A 376 -31.07 12.49 -5.90
N ARG A 377 -31.00 11.15 -5.95
CA ARG A 377 -30.76 10.27 -4.81
C ARG A 377 -29.87 9.09 -5.23
N TYR A 378 -28.81 8.84 -4.49
CA TYR A 378 -27.89 7.74 -4.76
C TYR A 378 -27.09 7.36 -3.51
N ILE A 379 -26.49 6.18 -3.52
CA ILE A 379 -25.42 5.82 -2.58
C ILE A 379 -24.07 6.15 -3.22
N LEU A 380 -23.20 6.83 -2.48
CA LEU A 380 -21.83 7.12 -2.88
C LEU A 380 -20.88 6.16 -2.17
N ALA A 381 -20.03 5.46 -2.92
CA ALA A 381 -18.90 4.68 -2.40
C ALA A 381 -17.59 5.37 -2.78
N VAL A 382 -16.79 5.78 -1.79
CA VAL A 382 -15.45 6.35 -2.02
C VAL A 382 -14.43 5.36 -1.48
N THR A 383 -13.46 4.94 -2.29
CA THR A 383 -12.38 4.06 -1.85
C THR A 383 -11.03 4.75 -2.01
N ASP A 384 -10.32 4.90 -0.90
CA ASP A 384 -8.90 5.25 -0.88
C ASP A 384 -8.09 3.99 -1.18
N GLU A 385 -7.53 3.91 -2.40
CA GLU A 385 -6.66 2.81 -2.78
C GLU A 385 -5.25 3.07 -2.26
N ILE A 386 -4.75 2.13 -1.43
CA ILE A 386 -3.50 2.32 -0.69
C ILE A 386 -2.48 1.23 -1.08
N GLY A 387 -1.43 1.65 -1.77
CA GLY A 387 -0.27 0.82 -2.11
C GLY A 387 -0.60 -0.37 -3.01
N GLN A 388 0.20 -1.42 -2.88
CA GLN A 388 0.19 -2.64 -3.69
C GLN A 388 -0.80 -3.72 -3.21
N ASP A 389 -1.39 -3.58 -2.01
CA ASP A 389 -2.31 -4.59 -1.46
C ASP A 389 -3.70 -4.02 -1.14
N ARG A 390 -4.74 -4.63 -1.72
CA ARG A 390 -6.15 -4.27 -1.52
C ARG A 390 -6.61 -4.38 -0.06
N ALA A 391 -5.91 -5.14 0.78
CA ALA A 391 -6.21 -5.23 2.21
C ALA A 391 -5.94 -3.93 2.99
N ASN A 392 -5.25 -2.98 2.36
CA ASN A 392 -4.97 -1.67 2.94
C ASN A 392 -6.00 -0.61 2.53
N ASP A 393 -6.94 -0.92 1.66
CA ASP A 393 -7.93 0.03 1.19
C ASP A 393 -8.89 0.44 2.31
N LEU A 394 -9.26 1.73 2.29
CA LEU A 394 -10.30 2.27 3.14
C LEU A 394 -11.45 2.75 2.26
N SER A 395 -12.67 2.36 2.62
CA SER A 395 -13.88 2.75 1.91
C SER A 395 -14.84 3.50 2.83
N HIS A 396 -15.50 4.49 2.25
CA HIS A 396 -16.51 5.32 2.87
C HIS A 396 -17.79 5.21 2.06
N ILE A 397 -18.93 5.07 2.74
CA ILE A 397 -20.22 4.91 2.06
C ILE A 397 -21.19 5.92 2.65
N ALA A 398 -21.88 6.66 1.79
CA ALA A 398 -22.85 7.67 2.21
C ALA A 398 -24.11 7.65 1.34
N ALA A 399 -25.25 7.95 1.93
CA ALA A 399 -26.46 8.26 1.18
C ALA A 399 -26.47 9.76 0.84
N VAL A 400 -26.73 10.08 -0.43
CA VAL A 400 -26.68 11.45 -0.93
C VAL A 400 -28.02 11.85 -1.54
N TRP A 401 -28.49 13.03 -1.17
CA TRP A 401 -29.64 13.69 -1.78
C TRP A 401 -29.20 15.00 -2.44
N GLN A 402 -29.24 15.01 -3.77
CA GLN A 402 -28.91 16.17 -4.59
C GLN A 402 -30.19 16.96 -4.91
N ARG A 403 -30.21 18.24 -4.51
CA ARG A 403 -31.27 19.18 -4.90
C ARG A 403 -30.70 20.23 -5.86
N PRO A 404 -31.42 20.62 -6.92
CA PRO A 404 -30.96 21.68 -7.84
C PRO A 404 -30.63 22.97 -7.08
N GLY A 405 -29.47 23.56 -7.35
CA GLY A 405 -29.04 24.84 -6.78
C GLY A 405 -28.71 24.83 -5.28
N ARG A 406 -28.61 23.66 -4.64
CA ARG A 406 -28.22 23.51 -3.22
C ARG A 406 -27.03 22.58 -3.06
N LYS A 407 -26.33 22.72 -1.93
CA LYS A 407 -25.34 21.73 -1.50
C LYS A 407 -26.04 20.37 -1.31
N PRO A 408 -25.39 19.25 -1.67
CA PRO A 408 -25.92 17.93 -1.42
C PRO A 408 -26.09 17.70 0.09
N ASP A 409 -27.20 17.07 0.48
CA ASP A 409 -27.38 16.53 1.81
C ASP A 409 -26.68 15.15 1.83
N ILE A 410 -25.66 14.99 2.66
CA ILE A 410 -24.85 13.76 2.76
C ILE A 410 -25.05 13.15 4.13
N ALA A 411 -25.56 11.92 4.18
CA ALA A 411 -25.64 11.12 5.41
C ALA A 411 -24.60 10.00 5.36
N PRO A 412 -23.53 10.05 6.18
CA PRO A 412 -22.55 8.98 6.22
C PRO A 412 -23.22 7.70 6.75
N LEU A 413 -23.08 6.62 6.00
CA LEU A 413 -23.43 5.27 6.45
C LEU A 413 -22.22 4.64 7.15
N PHE A 414 -21.03 4.81 6.55
CA PHE A 414 -19.78 4.34 7.09
C PHE A 414 -18.59 5.21 6.68
N GLU A 415 -17.60 5.27 7.56
CA GLU A 415 -16.32 5.93 7.33
C GLU A 415 -15.19 4.96 7.70
N ASN A 416 -14.10 4.98 6.95
CA ASN A 416 -12.89 4.19 7.20
C ASN A 416 -13.14 2.67 7.30
N LEU A 417 -14.07 2.10 6.51
CA LEU A 417 -14.22 0.65 6.42
C LEU A 417 -13.03 0.05 5.70
N ARG A 418 -12.34 -0.90 6.35
CA ARG A 418 -11.24 -1.65 5.75
C ARG A 418 -11.74 -2.70 4.75
N ILE A 419 -12.24 -2.24 3.61
CA ILE A 419 -12.73 -3.06 2.50
C ILE A 419 -12.27 -2.46 1.16
N PHE A 420 -11.95 -3.36 0.23
CA PHE A 420 -11.52 -3.00 -1.12
C PHE A 420 -12.68 -2.51 -2.00
N HIS A 421 -12.35 -1.84 -3.09
CA HIS A 421 -13.29 -1.13 -3.95
C HIS A 421 -14.50 -1.97 -4.39
N GLU A 422 -14.28 -3.15 -4.97
CA GLU A 422 -15.38 -3.98 -5.49
C GLU A 422 -16.33 -4.45 -4.36
N HIS A 423 -15.79 -4.70 -3.15
CA HIS A 423 -16.61 -5.00 -1.98
C HIS A 423 -17.40 -3.77 -1.52
N ALA A 424 -16.80 -2.58 -1.53
CA ALA A 424 -17.49 -1.34 -1.19
C ALA A 424 -18.65 -1.04 -2.14
N VAL A 425 -18.47 -1.22 -3.45
CA VAL A 425 -19.53 -1.03 -4.45
C VAL A 425 -20.65 -2.06 -4.29
N ALA A 426 -20.32 -3.32 -3.99
CA ALA A 426 -21.32 -4.34 -3.69
C ALA A 426 -22.11 -4.02 -2.41
N LEU A 427 -21.43 -3.58 -1.35
CA LEU A 427 -22.08 -3.18 -0.10
C LEU A 427 -22.96 -1.94 -0.29
N ALA A 428 -22.47 -0.93 -1.01
CA ALA A 428 -23.24 0.25 -1.38
C ALA A 428 -24.50 -0.11 -2.17
N SER A 429 -24.42 -1.11 -3.06
CA SER A 429 -25.56 -1.62 -3.81
C SER A 429 -26.58 -2.33 -2.91
N ALA A 430 -26.13 -3.05 -1.88
CA ALA A 430 -27.03 -3.64 -0.88
C ALA A 430 -27.77 -2.56 -0.08
N TYR A 431 -27.08 -1.49 0.33
CA TYR A 431 -27.69 -0.33 0.97
C TYR A 431 -28.65 0.41 0.04
N ALA A 432 -28.32 0.54 -1.25
CA ALA A 432 -29.23 1.13 -2.22
C ALA A 432 -30.54 0.34 -2.32
N VAL A 433 -30.47 -1.00 -2.40
CA VAL A 433 -31.66 -1.87 -2.41
C VAL A 433 -32.46 -1.75 -1.11
N GLU A 434 -31.79 -1.69 0.05
CA GLU A 434 -32.43 -1.51 1.36
C GLU A 434 -33.21 -0.18 1.43
N MET A 435 -32.61 0.90 0.94
CA MET A 435 -33.17 2.25 0.96
C MET A 435 -34.13 2.54 -0.21
N GLY A 436 -34.36 1.57 -1.11
CA GLY A 436 -35.18 1.74 -2.30
C GLY A 436 -34.61 2.77 -3.29
N LEU A 437 -33.29 2.74 -3.50
CA LEU A 437 -32.55 3.59 -4.43
C LEU A 437 -32.03 2.76 -5.60
N ASP A 438 -32.05 3.36 -6.79
CA ASP A 438 -31.64 2.67 -8.03
C ASP A 438 -30.18 2.91 -8.41
N PHE A 439 -29.51 3.88 -7.78
CA PHE A 439 -28.20 4.37 -8.23
C PHE A 439 -27.12 4.25 -7.16
N VAL A 440 -25.97 3.72 -7.59
CA VAL A 440 -24.70 3.77 -6.87
C VAL A 440 -23.70 4.56 -7.72
N LEU A 441 -23.09 5.57 -7.13
CA LEU A 441 -21.94 6.25 -7.71
C LEU A 441 -20.68 5.86 -6.93
N TRP A 442 -19.54 5.80 -7.60
CA TRP A 442 -18.29 5.48 -6.93
C TRP A 442 -17.13 6.40 -7.32
N ILE A 443 -16.17 6.53 -6.42
CA ILE A 443 -14.92 7.28 -6.59
C ILE A 443 -13.77 6.41 -6.09
N ARG A 444 -12.70 6.33 -6.88
CA ARG A 444 -11.41 5.78 -6.44
C ARG A 444 -10.43 6.93 -6.21
N ASN A 445 -10.00 7.13 -4.98
CA ASN A 445 -8.93 8.06 -4.67
C ASN A 445 -7.59 7.35 -4.88
N MET A 446 -6.88 7.77 -5.92
CA MET A 446 -5.66 7.11 -6.39
C MET A 446 -4.37 7.76 -5.85
N ARG A 447 -4.44 8.71 -4.91
CA ARG A 447 -3.27 9.46 -4.40
C ARG A 447 -2.12 8.55 -3.95
N TYR A 448 -2.44 7.41 -3.35
CA TYR A 448 -1.47 6.45 -2.83
C TYR A 448 -1.56 5.08 -3.51
N ALA A 449 -2.31 5.00 -4.61
CA ALA A 449 -2.54 3.75 -5.29
C ALA A 449 -1.29 3.30 -6.05
N TRP A 450 -1.20 1.99 -6.26
CA TRP A 450 -0.20 1.40 -7.15
C TRP A 450 -0.55 1.70 -8.61
N ALA A 451 0.06 2.74 -9.18
CA ALA A 451 -0.25 3.30 -10.51
C ALA A 451 0.89 3.14 -11.53
#